data_AF-A0A392QDC7-F1
#
_entry.id   AF-A0A392QDC7-F1
#
_cell.length_a   1.000
_cell.length_b   1.000
_cell.length_c   1.000
_cell.angle_alpha   90.00
_cell.angle_beta   90.00
_cell.angle_gamma   90.00
#
_symmetry.space_group_name_H-M   'P 1'
#
loop_
_entity.id
_entity.type
_entity.pdbx_description
1 polymer ?
#
loop_
_entity_poly.entity_id
_entity_poly.type
_entity_poly.pdbx_seq_one_letter_code
_entity_poly.pdbx_strand_id
1 'polypeptide(L)' 'AQQHQQTAAHTVHQWQQPPPGFLKCIVDASFYDIDEATGWGWCLRDHQG' A
#
# COMPACT_ATOMS: atom_id res chain seq x y z
N ALA A 1 17.96 2.92 12.45
CA ALA A 1 17.15 2.87 11.22
C ALA A 1 16.24 4.08 11.17
N GLN A 2 16.52 5.04 10.29
CA GLN A 2 15.63 6.17 10.04
C GLN A 2 14.49 5.67 9.14
N GLN A 3 13.27 5.63 9.67
CA GLN A 3 12.08 5.46 8.83
C GLN A 3 11.89 6.78 8.06
N HIS A 4 12.21 6.77 6.76
CA HIS A 4 11.80 7.86 5.86
C HIS A 4 10.29 7.81 5.70
N GLN A 5 9.57 8.50 6.59
CA GLN A 5 8.16 8.75 6.44
C GLN A 5 8.00 9.82 5.36
N GLN A 6 7.66 9.39 4.14
CA GLN A 6 7.44 10.27 3.00
C GLN A 6 6.17 11.08 3.25
N THR A 7 6.32 12.33 3.65
CA THR A 7 5.22 13.26 3.91
C THR A 7 4.62 13.73 2.57
N ALA A 8 3.86 12.85 1.90
CA ALA A 8 2.98 13.26 0.82
C ALA A 8 1.89 14.16 1.42
N ALA A 9 1.60 15.29 0.75
CA ALA A 9 0.62 16.28 1.21
C ALA A 9 -0.67 15.59 1.72
N HIS A 10 -1.02 15.82 2.98
CA HIS A 10 -2.15 15.20 3.67
C HIS A 10 -3.49 15.72 3.12
N THR A 11 -3.85 15.35 1.90
CA THR A 11 -5.27 15.08 1.63
C THR A 11 -5.50 13.72 2.25
N VAL A 12 -6.34 13.63 3.29
CA VAL A 12 -6.67 12.35 3.89
C VAL A 12 -7.43 11.53 2.84
N HIS A 13 -6.68 10.75 2.06
CA HIS A 13 -7.25 9.76 1.15
C HIS A 13 -7.75 8.61 2.02
N GLN A 14 -8.98 8.75 2.52
CA GLN A 14 -9.66 7.66 3.20
C GLN A 14 -9.85 6.52 2.23
N TRP A 15 -9.67 5.29 2.71
CA TRP A 15 -9.98 4.11 1.91
C TRP A 15 -11.44 4.16 1.47
N GLN A 16 -11.67 4.02 0.18
CA GLN A 16 -13.00 3.91 -0.42
C GLN A 16 -13.18 2.48 -0.94
N GLN A 17 -14.31 1.86 -0.66
CA GLN A 17 -14.62 0.54 -1.22
C GLN A 17 -14.75 0.62 -2.74
N PRO A 18 -14.20 -0.33 -3.52
CA PRO A 18 -14.44 -0.33 -4.96
C PRO A 18 -15.92 -0.62 -5.27
N PRO A 19 -16.48 -0.05 -6.35
CA PRO A 19 -17.82 -0.41 -6.82
C PRO A 19 -17.91 -1.88 -7.23
N PRO A 20 -19.11 -2.50 -7.26
CA PRO A 20 -19.29 -3.84 -7.79
C PRO A 20 -18.73 -4.00 -9.21
N GLY A 21 -18.01 -5.09 -9.44
CA GLY A 21 -17.32 -5.37 -10.71
C GLY A 21 -15.91 -4.76 -10.83
N PHE A 22 -15.44 -4.01 -9.83
CA PHE A 22 -14.08 -3.49 -9.77
C PHE A 22 -13.28 -4.12 -8.63
N LEU A 23 -11.96 -4.19 -8.84
CA LEU A 23 -10.99 -4.59 -7.83
C LEU A 23 -10.08 -3.41 -7.49
N LYS A 24 -9.87 -3.18 -6.20
CA LYS A 24 -8.85 -2.24 -5.72
C LYS A 24 -7.57 -3.00 -5.41
N CYS A 25 -6.51 -2.68 -6.14
CA CYS A 25 -5.17 -3.17 -5.86
C CYS A 25 -4.48 -2.24 -4.85
N ILE A 26 -4.02 -2.81 -3.74
CA ILE A 26 -3.17 -2.14 -2.77
C ILE A 26 -1.78 -2.76 -2.94
N VAL A 27 -0.78 -1.93 -3.16
CA VAL A 27 0.61 -2.34 -3.34
C VAL A 27 1.45 -1.74 -2.23
N ASP A 28 2.41 -2.52 -1.75
CA ASP A 28 3.39 -2.07 -0.78
C ASP A 28 4.78 -2.61 -1.10
N ALA A 29 5.79 -1.92 -0.59
CA ALA A 29 7.18 -2.33 -0.64
C ALA A 29 7.85 -2.05 0.70
N SER A 30 8.70 -2.97 1.12
CA SER A 30 9.51 -2.88 2.33
C SER A 30 10.97 -3.10 1.98
N PHE A 31 11.84 -2.29 2.58
CA PHE A 31 13.28 -2.35 2.35
C PHE A 31 13.97 -2.72 3.67
N TYR A 32 14.86 -3.70 3.63
CA TYR A 32 15.62 -4.17 4.77
C TYR A 32 17.10 -3.87 4.58
N ASP A 33 17.76 -3.43 5.66
CA ASP A 33 19.18 -3.04 5.66
C ASP A 33 20.14 -4.26 5.67
N ILE A 34 19.59 -5.47 5.81
CA ILE A 34 20.33 -6.73 5.74
C ILE A 34 20.14 -7.37 4.35
N ASP A 35 21.26 -7.66 3.68
CA ASP A 35 21.38 -8.41 2.43
C ASP A 35 20.61 -7.85 1.21
N GLU A 36 20.49 -6.52 1.08
CA GLU A 36 19.76 -5.86 -0.03
C GLU A 36 18.33 -6.40 -0.21
N ALA A 37 17.73 -6.96 0.85
CA ALA A 37 16.46 -7.63 0.76
C ALA A 37 15.32 -6.60 0.61
N THR A 38 14.59 -6.72 -0.50
CA THR A 38 13.37 -5.96 -0.76
C THR A 38 12.18 -6.90 -0.74
N GLY A 39 11.25 -6.65 0.18
CA GLY A 39 9.94 -7.29 0.19
C GLY A 39 8.95 -6.45 -0.60
N TRP A 40 8.04 -7.08 -1.32
CA TRP A 40 6.91 -6.39 -1.94
C TRP A 40 5.67 -7.25 -1.83
N GLY A 41 4.53 -6.57 -1.68
CA GLY A 41 3.24 -7.19 -1.44
C GLY A 41 2.18 -6.50 -2.28
N TRP A 42 1.16 -7.27 -2.62
CA TRP A 42 -0.06 -6.70 -3.15
C TRP A 42 -1.27 -7.49 -2.66
N CYS A 43 -2.39 -6.79 -2.51
CA CYS A 43 -3.67 -7.41 -2.28
C CYS A 43 -4.73 -6.79 -3.19
N LEU A 44 -5.66 -7.64 -3.64
CA LEU A 44 -6.85 -7.21 -4.33
C LEU A 44 -8.02 -7.29 -3.36
N ARG A 45 -8.82 -6.24 -3.35
CA ARG A 45 -10.08 -6.20 -2.61
C ARG A 45 -11.22 -5.89 -3.56
N ASP A 46 -12.31 -6.60 -3.41
CA ASP A 46 -13.55 -6.33 -4.14
C ASP A 46 -14.50 -5.50 -3.27
N HIS A 47 -15.76 -5.42 -3.66
CA HIS A 47 -16.79 -4.69 -2.90
C HIS A 47 -17.28 -5.43 -1.64
N GLN A 48 -16.75 -6.62 -1.33
CA GLN A 48 -17.02 -7.38 -0.10
C GLN A 48 -15.84 -7.34 0.88
N GLY A 49 -14.67 -6.87 0.44
CA GLY A 49 -13.51 -6.62 1.29
C GLY A 49 -12.33 -7.50 0.90
#